data_AF-A0A0F9GD83-F1
#
_entry.id   AF-A0A0F9GD83-F1
#
_cell.length_a   1.000
_cell.length_b   1.000
_cell.length_c   1.000
_cell.angle_alpha   90.00
_cell.angle_beta   90.00
_cell.angle_gamma   90.00
#
_symmetry.space_group_name_H-M   'P 1'
#
loop_
_entity.id
_entity.type
_entity.pdbx_description
1 polymer ?
#
loop_
_entity_poly.entity_id
_entity_poly.type
_entity_poly.pdbx_seq_one_letter_code
_entity_poly.pdbx_strand_id
1 'polypeptide(L)' 'MTPKPTGKVIEHGIGEAVYSNSPTGFHPILRCLCGWSGSHAYNWEEAGADLDDHLKESRK' A
#
# COMPACT_ATOMS: atom_id res chain seq x y z
N MET A 1 7.65 10.85 -35.64
CA MET A 1 6.91 9.85 -34.83
C MET A 1 7.71 9.63 -33.56
N THR A 2 7.29 10.20 -32.43
CA THR A 2 7.95 10.00 -31.14
C THR A 2 7.56 8.62 -30.59
N PRO A 3 8.54 7.81 -30.12
CA PRO A 3 8.22 6.50 -29.56
C PRO A 3 7.39 6.66 -28.27
N LYS A 4 6.32 5.86 -28.17
CA LYS A 4 5.45 5.79 -27.00
C LYS A 4 6.22 5.12 -25.86
N PRO A 5 6.27 5.68 -24.64
CA PRO A 5 6.99 5.07 -23.55
C PRO A 5 6.39 3.68 -23.25
N THR A 6 7.22 2.65 -23.35
CA THR A 6 6.89 1.25 -23.02
C THR A 6 7.01 0.95 -21.53
N GLY A 7 7.11 1.99 -20.69
CA GLY A 7 7.13 1.86 -19.24
C GLY A 7 5.73 1.49 -18.76
N LYS A 8 5.58 0.28 -18.22
CA LYS A 8 4.37 -0.13 -17.52
C LYS A 8 4.17 0.85 -16.35
N VAL A 9 3.14 1.69 -16.42
CA VAL A 9 2.78 2.57 -15.29
C VAL A 9 2.45 1.65 -14.13
N ILE A 10 3.19 1.78 -13.03
CA ILE A 10 2.87 1.06 -11.80
C ILE A 10 1.74 1.85 -11.14
N GLU A 11 0.56 1.24 -11.05
CA GLU A 11 -0.59 1.86 -10.41
C GLU A 11 -0.43 1.82 -8.88
N HIS A 12 -0.78 2.93 -8.22
CA HIS A 12 -0.77 3.07 -6.78
C HIS A 12 -2.18 3.42 -6.27
N GLY A 13 -2.50 2.98 -5.06
CA GLY A 13 -3.81 3.14 -4.45
C GLY A 13 -4.15 1.95 -3.55
N ILE A 14 -5.29 2.00 -2.86
CA ILE A 14 -5.73 0.90 -1.98
C ILE A 14 -6.22 -0.26 -2.85
N GLY A 15 -5.55 -1.40 -2.76
CA GLY A 15 -5.98 -2.66 -3.36
C GLY A 15 -6.76 -3.56 -2.40
N GLU A 16 -6.33 -3.62 -1.13
CA GLU A 16 -6.98 -4.42 -0.08
C GLU A 16 -6.87 -3.71 1.26
N ALA A 17 -7.96 -3.75 2.05
CA ALA A 17 -8.04 -3.24 3.40
C ALA A 17 -8.81 -4.24 4.27
N VAL A 18 -8.10 -5.01 5.09
CA VAL A 18 -8.67 -6.10 5.89
C VAL A 18 -8.09 -6.13 7.29
N TYR A 19 -8.78 -6.78 8.23
CA TYR A 19 -8.16 -7.18 9.50
C TYR A 19 -7.49 -8.55 9.34
N SER A 20 -6.24 -8.66 9.77
CA SER A 20 -5.62 -9.96 10.00
C SER A 20 -6.25 -10.63 11.21
N ASN A 21 -6.49 -11.93 11.11
CA ASN A 21 -6.87 -12.76 12.24
C ASN A 21 -5.61 -13.48 12.71
N SER A 22 -4.85 -12.85 13.61
CA SER A 22 -3.60 -13.41 14.15
C SER A 22 -3.77 -13.85 15.61
N PRO A 23 -2.90 -14.75 16.12
CA PRO A 23 -2.91 -15.15 17.53
C PRO A 23 -2.69 -13.99 18.52
N THR A 24 -2.12 -12.88 18.05
CA THR A 24 -1.82 -11.69 18.88
C THR A 24 -2.94 -10.66 18.84
N GLY A 25 -4.01 -10.89 18.07
CA GLY A 25 -5.17 -10.01 17.95
C GLY A 25 -5.50 -9.65 16.51
N PHE A 26 -6.49 -8.76 16.35
CA PHE A 26 -6.86 -8.23 15.05
C PHE A 26 -6.01 -7.01 14.71
N HIS A 27 -5.19 -7.11 13.67
CA HIS A 27 -4.38 -5.99 13.17
C HIS A 27 -4.80 -5.60 11.76
N PRO A 28 -5.01 -4.32 11.44
CA PRO A 28 -5.34 -3.89 10.09
C PRO A 28 -4.16 -4.11 9.15
N ILE A 29 -4.46 -4.57 7.94
CA ILE A 29 -3.54 -4.72 6.83
C ILE A 29 -4.07 -3.88 5.67
N LEU A 30 -3.21 -3.02 5.13
CA LEU A 30 -3.42 -2.32 3.88
C LEU A 30 -2.43 -2.81 2.83
N ARG A 31 -2.94 -3.11 1.64
CA ARG A 31 -2.12 -3.44 0.46
C ARG A 31 -2.32 -2.40 -0.63
N CYS A 32 -1.21 -1.97 -1.20
CA CYS A 32 -1.18 -1.08 -2.35
C CYS A 32 -1.26 -1.90 -3.65
N LEU A 33 -1.85 -1.31 -4.69
CA LEU A 33 -1.93 -1.91 -6.03
C LEU A 33 -0.57 -2.26 -6.64
N CYS A 34 0.50 -1.58 -6.21
CA CYS A 34 1.87 -1.85 -6.66
C CYS A 34 2.51 -3.11 -6.00
N GLY A 35 1.79 -3.78 -5.09
CA GLY A 35 2.27 -4.96 -4.36
C GLY A 35 2.91 -4.66 -3.01
N TRP A 36 3.02 -3.39 -2.62
CA TRP A 36 3.43 -3.02 -1.26
C TRP A 36 2.36 -3.41 -0.23
N SER A 37 2.78 -3.83 0.96
CA SER A 37 1.90 -4.15 2.08
C SER A 37 2.43 -3.56 3.38
N GLY A 38 1.56 -2.87 4.10
CA GLY A 38 1.84 -2.42 5.47
C GLY A 38 2.08 -3.62 6.38
N SER A 39 3.16 -3.55 7.16
CA SER A 39 3.57 -4.61 8.07
C SER A 39 3.62 -3.98 9.46
N HIS A 40 2.71 -4.36 10.36
CA HIS A 40 2.73 -4.00 11.80
C HIS A 40 1.98 -2.74 12.28
N ALA A 41 0.87 -2.36 11.64
CA ALA A 41 -0.04 -1.37 12.24
C ALA A 41 -0.92 -2.00 13.34
N TYR A 42 -1.10 -1.31 14.48
CA TYR A 42 -2.03 -1.72 15.54
C TYR A 42 -3.45 -1.20 15.33
N ASN A 43 -3.61 -0.14 14.55
CA ASN A 43 -4.88 0.51 14.25
C ASN A 43 -4.88 1.09 12.82
N TRP A 44 -6.05 1.53 12.34
CA TRP A 44 -6.20 2.03 10.97
C TRP A 44 -5.48 3.35 10.72
N GLU A 45 -5.25 4.15 11.75
CA GLU A 45 -4.53 5.42 11.63
C GLU A 45 -3.06 5.16 11.31
N GLU A 46 -2.42 4.24 12.04
CA GLU A 46 -1.06 3.77 11.76
C GLU A 46 -0.95 3.13 10.38
N ALA A 47 -1.89 2.24 10.02
CA ALA A 47 -1.90 1.61 8.70
C ALA A 47 -2.02 2.65 7.58
N GLY A 48 -2.88 3.67 7.79
CA GLY A 48 -3.05 4.78 6.85
C GLY A 48 -1.81 5.65 6.72
N ALA A 49 -1.09 5.89 7.83
CA ALA A 49 0.17 6.63 7.82
C ALA A 49 1.25 5.88 7.02
N ASP A 50 1.40 4.58 7.22
CA ASP A 50 2.34 3.74 6.45
C ASP A 50 2.05 3.79 4.96
N LEU A 51 0.76 3.71 4.58
CA LEU A 51 0.35 3.80 3.18
C LEU A 51 0.64 5.19 2.60
N ASP A 52 0.37 6.26 3.33
CA ASP A 52 0.63 7.63 2.88
C ASP A 52 2.12 7.86 2.63
N ASP A 53 2.99 7.38 3.52
CA ASP A 53 4.44 7.46 3.33
C ASP A 53 4.91 6.65 2.12
N HIS A 54 4.39 5.44 1.92
CA HIS A 54 4.63 4.66 0.71
C HIS A 54 4.21 5.42 -0.58
N LEU A 55 3.03 6.06 -0.57
CA LEU A 55 2.54 6.83 -1.71
C LEU A 55 3.39 8.08 -1.99
N LYS A 56 3.95 8.72 -0.94
CA LYS A 56 4.89 9.84 -1.10
C LYS A 56 6.22 9.40 -1.69
N GLU A 57 6.76 8.26 -1.25
CA GLU A 57 8.00 7.72 -1.80
C GLU A 57 7.86 7.33 -3.27
N SER A 58 6.71 6.77 -3.64
CA SER A 58 6.42 6.35 -5.02
C SER A 58 6.21 7.51 -6.00
N ARG A 59 6.02 8.74 -5.49
CA ARG A 59 5.90 9.97 -6.29
C ARG A 59 7.25 10.63 -6.59
N LYS A 60 8.34 10.19 -5.96
CA LYS A 60 9.70 10.70 -6.19
C LYS A 60 10.36 9.96 -7.33
#